data_AF-A0A357B2E4-F1
#
_entry.id   AF-A0A357B2E4-F1
#
_cell.length_a   1.000
_cell.length_b   1.000
_cell.length_c   1.000
_cell.angle_alpha   90.00
_cell.angle_beta   90.00
_cell.angle_gamma   90.00
#
_symmetry.space_group_name_H-M   'P 1'
#
loop_
_entity.id
_entity.type
_entity.pdbx_description
1 polymer ?
#
loop_
_entity_poly.entity_id
_entity_poly.type
_entity_poly.pdbx_seq_one_letter_code
_entity_poly.pdbx_strand_id
1 'polypeptide(L)' 'MRLLRRILSMCDLSWEILIRALLISCVMLFCAFVLLVDAGGMTQKTYTTYLLADELYRLPQGLLLLAVLGGAIIEDFQCQ' A
#
# COMPACT_ATOMS: atom_id res chain seq x y z
N MET A 1 -17.95 -8.85 -2.76
CA MET A 1 -18.12 -7.58 -3.49
C MET A 1 -18.90 -6.49 -2.74
N ARG A 2 -19.56 -6.76 -1.60
CA ARG A 2 -20.28 -5.71 -0.83
C ARG A 2 -19.35 -4.64 -0.24
N LEU A 3 -18.13 -5.03 0.16
CA LEU A 3 -17.10 -4.11 0.64
C LEU A 3 -16.64 -3.13 -0.44
N LEU A 4 -16.24 -3.62 -1.63
CA LEU A 4 -15.89 -2.74 -2.76
C LEU A 4 -17.01 -1.75 -3.10
N ARG A 5 -18.27 -2.20 -3.04
CA ARG A 5 -19.43 -1.37 -3.34
C ARG A 5 -19.67 -0.27 -2.30
N ARG A 6 -19.26 -0.52 -1.05
CA ARG A 6 -19.30 0.47 0.04
C ARG A 6 -18.14 1.46 -0.06
N ILE A 7 -16.95 1.00 -0.45
CA ILE A 7 -15.79 1.86 -0.73
C ILE A 7 -16.08 2.76 -1.96
N LEU A 8 -16.76 2.25 -3.00
CA LEU A 8 -17.20 3.05 -4.16
C LEU A 8 -18.31 4.07 -3.83
N SER A 9 -18.93 3.97 -2.66
CA SER A 9 -19.98 4.87 -2.19
C SER A 9 -19.42 5.98 -1.27
N MET A 10 -18.10 6.04 -1.08
CA MET A 10 -17.45 7.04 -0.23
C MET A 10 -17.41 8.41 -0.92
N CYS A 11 -17.27 9.46 -0.12
CA CYS A 11 -17.06 10.83 -0.60
C CYS A 11 -15.84 10.90 -1.56
N ASP A 12 -15.93 11.72 -2.62
CA ASP A 12 -14.90 11.85 -3.68
C ASP A 12 -13.48 12.04 -3.12
N LEU A 13 -13.34 12.82 -2.04
CA LEU A 13 -12.03 13.08 -1.42
C LEU A 13 -11.43 11.83 -0.75
N SER A 14 -12.26 11.04 -0.06
CA SER A 14 -11.84 9.81 0.60
C SER A 14 -11.45 8.74 -0.43
N TRP A 15 -12.19 8.68 -1.53
CA TRP A 15 -11.91 7.79 -2.66
C TRP A 15 -10.57 8.10 -3.35
N GLU A 16 -10.28 9.37 -3.62
CA GLU A 16 -9.00 9.82 -4.18
C GLU A 16 -7.79 9.40 -3.31
N ILE A 17 -7.91 9.55 -1.99
CA ILE A 17 -6.85 9.18 -1.05
C ILE A 17 -6.61 7.66 -1.07
N LEU A 18 -7.70 6.88 -1.09
CA LEU A 18 -7.63 5.43 -1.10
C LEU A 18 -7.02 4.89 -2.41
N ILE A 19 -7.36 5.47 -3.56
CA ILE A 19 -6.74 5.13 -4.86
C ILE A 19 -5.25 5.47 -4.87
N ARG A 20 -4.86 6.65 -4.39
CA ARG A 20 -3.45 7.05 -4.35
C ARG A 20 -2.64 6.15 -3.43
N ALA A 21 -3.18 5.80 -2.26
CA ALA A 21 -2.55 4.87 -1.34
C ALA A 21 -2.40 3.46 -1.95
N LEU A 22 -3.43 2.98 -2.65
CA LEU A 22 -3.38 1.70 -3.36
C LEU A 22 -2.30 1.71 -4.46
N LEU A 23 -2.20 2.79 -5.23
CA LEU A 23 -1.19 2.94 -6.27
C LEU A 23 0.22 2.92 -5.68
N ILE A 24 0.47 3.66 -4.60
CA ILE A 24 1.77 3.67 -3.90
C ILE A 24 2.10 2.26 -3.37
N SER A 25 1.12 1.56 -2.80
CA SER A 25 1.31 0.18 -2.33
C SER A 25 1.66 -0.77 -3.48
N CYS A 26 1.02 -0.64 -4.65
CA CYS A 26 1.37 -1.41 -5.84
C CYS A 26 2.79 -1.10 -6.34
N VAL A 27 3.20 0.17 -6.33
CA VAL A 27 4.56 0.58 -6.73
C VAL A 27 5.60 0.00 -5.76
N MET A 28 5.36 0.05 -4.45
CA MET A 28 6.26 -0.55 -3.45
C MET A 28 6.39 -2.06 -3.63
N LEU A 29 5.28 -2.77 -3.85
CA LEU A 29 5.29 -4.21 -4.11
C LEU A 29 6.03 -4.56 -5.42
N PHE A 30 5.88 -3.74 -6.46
CA PHE A 30 6.62 -3.91 -7.71
C PHE A 30 8.12 -3.70 -7.50
N CYS A 31 8.52 -2.65 -6.77
CA CYS A 31 9.92 -2.41 -6.42
C CYS A 31 10.50 -3.56 -5.58
N ALA A 32 9.75 -4.09 -4.61
CA ALA A 32 10.16 -5.26 -3.83
C ALA A 32 10.40 -6.48 -4.72
N PHE A 33 9.52 -6.72 -5.70
CA PHE A 33 9.67 -7.80 -6.66
C PHE A 33 10.90 -7.61 -7.55
N VAL A 34 11.13 -6.41 -8.07
CA VAL A 34 12.33 -6.09 -8.86
C VAL A 34 13.61 -6.29 -8.04
N LEU A 35 13.64 -5.82 -6.78
CA LEU A 35 14.75 -6.05 -5.85
C LEU A 35 15.00 -7.54 -5.59
N LEU A 36 13.93 -8.34 -5.49
CA LEU A 36 14.03 -9.78 -5.31
C LEU A 36 14.59 -10.48 -6.56
N VAL A 37 14.20 -10.02 -7.75
CA VAL A 37 14.72 -10.53 -9.03
C VAL A 37 16.18 -10.11 -9.23
N ASP A 38 16.53 -8.86 -8.93
CA ASP A 38 17.89 -8.32 -9.02
C ASP A 38 18.85 -8.98 -8.01
N ALA A 39 18.34 -9.31 -6.82
CA ALA A 39 19.08 -10.01 -5.78
C ALA A 39 19.65 -11.36 -6.25
N GLY A 40 18.98 -12.06 -7.17
CA GLY A 40 19.45 -13.35 -7.68
C GLY A 40 19.61 -14.41 -6.57
N GLY A 41 20.68 -15.21 -6.63
CA GLY A 41 20.96 -16.25 -5.63
C GLY A 41 21.47 -15.65 -4.30
N MET A 42 21.01 -16.18 -3.17
CA MET A 42 21.40 -15.69 -1.84
C MET A 42 22.93 -15.75 -1.64
N THR A 43 23.58 -14.58 -1.72
CA THR A 43 25.00 -14.39 -1.40
C THR A 43 25.13 -13.35 -0.27
N GLN A 44 26.25 -13.33 0.46
CA GLN A 44 26.46 -12.42 1.59
C GLN A 44 26.31 -10.93 1.25
N LYS A 45 26.54 -10.54 0.00
CA LYS A 45 26.33 -9.17 -0.51
C LYS A 45 24.87 -8.83 -0.79
N THR A 46 24.03 -9.84 -0.98
CA THR A 46 22.61 -9.70 -1.32
C THR A 46 21.70 -9.65 -0.09
N TYR A 47 22.25 -9.92 1.10
CA TYR A 47 21.48 -9.95 2.34
C TYR A 47 20.80 -8.61 2.64
N THR A 48 21.49 -7.50 2.42
CA THR A 48 20.95 -6.15 2.56
C THR A 48 19.81 -5.86 1.57
N THR A 49 19.94 -6.35 0.33
CA THR A 49 18.90 -6.21 -0.70
C THR A 49 17.64 -7.02 -0.34
N TYR A 50 17.83 -8.21 0.22
CA TYR A 50 16.73 -9.03 0.75
C TYR A 50 16.04 -8.38 1.95
N LEU A 51 16.80 -7.81 2.88
CA LEU A 51 16.25 -7.14 4.06
C LEU A 51 15.45 -5.90 3.66
N LEU A 52 15.93 -5.16 2.65
CA LEU A 52 15.23 -4.02 2.07
C LEU A 52 13.93 -4.45 1.36
N ALA A 53 13.95 -5.58 0.64
CA ALA A 53 12.76 -6.12 -0.02
C ALA A 53 11.70 -6.59 0.99
N ASP A 54 12.10 -7.19 2.12
CA ASP A 54 11.20 -7.58 3.21
C ASP A 54 10.55 -6.36 3.88
N GLU A 55 11.33 -5.30 4.13
CA GLU A 55 10.84 -4.04 4.67
C GLU A 55 9.83 -3.38 3.71
N LEU A 56 10.16 -3.32 2.42
CA LEU A 56 9.28 -2.80 1.36
C LEU A 56 7.99 -3.62 1.18
N TYR A 57 8.01 -4.90 1.54
CA TYR A 57 6.82 -5.76 1.49
C TYR A 57 5.90 -5.51 2.69
N ARG A 58 6.43 -5.16 3.87
CA ARG A 58 5.65 -4.88 5.09
C ARG A 58 5.04 -3.48 5.11
N LEU A 59 5.77 -2.47 4.63
CA LEU A 59 5.32 -1.07 4.54
C LEU A 59 3.94 -0.84 3.88
N PRO A 60 3.60 -1.43 2.71
CA PRO A 60 2.34 -1.17 2.02
C PRO A 60 1.11 -1.65 2.80
N GLN A 61 1.25 -2.67 3.65
CA GLN A 61 0.17 -3.14 4.52
C GLN A 61 -0.21 -2.09 5.57
N GLY A 62 0.78 -1.41 6.15
CA GLY A 62 0.56 -0.29 7.07
C GLY A 62 -0.01 0.94 6.37
N LEU A 63 0.47 1.23 5.16
CA LEU A 63 0.00 2.37 4.36
C LEU A 63 -1.48 2.22 3.99
N LEU A 64 -1.91 1.03 3.55
CA LEU A 64 -3.31 0.74 3.25
C LEU A 64 -4.20 0.88 4.48
N LEU A 65 -3.72 0.43 5.65
CA LEU A 65 -4.48 0.52 6.90
C LEU A 65 -4.64 1.98 7.35
N LEU A 66 -3.59 2.79 7.25
CA LEU A 66 -3.65 4.23 7.49
C LEU A 66 -4.55 4.95 6.49
N ALA A 67 -4.53 4.56 5.21
CA ALA A 67 -5.39 5.15 4.20
C ALA A 67 -6.87 4.85 4.44
N VAL A 68 -7.21 3.63 4.87
CA VAL A 68 -8.59 3.27 5.23
C VAL A 68 -9.05 4.01 6.48
N LEU A 69 -8.20 4.11 7.52
CA LEU A 69 -8.52 4.87 8.72
C LEU A 69 -8.68 6.36 8.43
N GLY A 70 -7.75 6.96 7.68
CA GLY A 70 -7.81 8.34 7.26
C GLY A 70 -9.04 8.62 6.39
N GLY A 71 -9.39 7.70 5.48
CA GLY A 71 -10.57 7.79 4.66
C GLY A 71 -11.88 7.71 5.46
N ALA A 72 -11.94 6.86 6.50
CA ALA A 72 -13.09 6.79 7.40
C ALA A 72 -13.24 8.08 8.24
N ILE A 73 -12.14 8.59 8.80
CA ILE A 73 -12.13 9.84 9.55
C ILE A 73 -12.61 11.00 8.66
N ILE A 74 -12.07 11.12 7.45
CA ILE A 74 -12.45 12.19 6.51
C ILE A 74 -13.93 12.07 6.11
N GLU A 75 -14.42 10.84 5.90
CA GLU A 75 -15.84 10.60 5.62
C GLU A 75 -16.73 11.06 6.77
N ASP A 76 -16.36 10.78 8.02
CA ASP A 76 -17.08 11.26 9.22
C ASP A 76 -17.05 12.80 9.34
N PHE A 77 -15.93 13.45 8.98
CA PHE A 77 -15.80 14.91 9.11
C PHE A 77 -16.37 15.72 7.94
N GLN A 78 -16.38 15.17 6.73
CA GLN A 78 -16.81 15.89 5.52
C GLN A 78 -18.20 15.50 5.01
N CYS A 79 -18.70 14.31 5.37
CA CYS A 79 -19.94 13.77 4.83
C CYS A 79 -21.08 13.66 5.86
N GLN A 80 -20.88 14.20 7.07
CA GLN A 80 -21.91 14.43 8.08
C GLN A 80 -22.50 15.83 7.96
#